data_AF-A0A5J4UN96-F1
#
_entry.id   AF-A0A5J4UN96-F1
#
_cell.length_a   1.000
_cell.length_b   1.000
_cell.length_c   1.000
_cell.angle_alpha   90.00
_cell.angle_beta   90.00
_cell.angle_gamma   90.00
#
_symmetry.space_group_name_H-M   'P 1'
#
loop_
_entity.id
_entity.type
_entity.pdbx_description
1 polymer ?
#
loop_
_entity_poly.entity_id
_entity_poly.type
_entity_poly.pdbx_seq_one_letter_code
_entity_poly.pdbx_strand_id
1 'polypeptide(L)'
;MQSTVRQYNEIKFKTTTYNGITIVVRSTDEWVNASKMVITLTKNDESRLVDLFKSVNWIKYYNYFKQQQQKLTPEISRVTFYEENNSYPKNLRGYYVHPKLVNYIAIWASPQYASDVGEIMDSINKNSLAQHITFEKNARRTIDRLNEEVMEQMTIADNLADDIEQLVPRTVYFDNLPVAVTSYHEIQQALIANFEQVTFRYNKFTLNNQEGLIEDVINVIRDEIERIHD
;
A
#
# COMPACT_ATOMS: atom_id res chain seq x y z
N MET A 1 14.12 5.84 30.97
CA MET A 1 15.36 5.51 31.70
C MET A 1 16.47 6.45 31.25
N GLN A 2 17.10 7.18 32.18
CA GLN A 2 18.19 8.10 31.88
C GLN A 2 19.44 7.31 31.44
N SER A 3 19.90 7.53 30.21
CA SER A 3 21.18 6.99 29.75
C SER A 3 22.31 7.83 30.32
N THR A 4 23.26 7.20 31.02
CA THR A 4 24.48 7.89 31.46
C THR A 4 25.54 7.80 30.36
N VAL A 5 26.11 8.94 29.97
CA VAL A 5 27.21 9.00 29.00
C VAL A 5 28.53 9.07 29.76
N ARG A 6 29.48 8.20 29.40
CA ARG A 6 30.87 8.23 29.88
C ARG A 6 31.78 8.50 28.69
N GLN A 7 32.91 9.15 28.94
CA GLN A 7 33.87 9.48 27.89
C GLN A 7 35.27 9.01 28.30
N TYR A 8 36.00 8.46 27.34
CA TYR A 8 37.43 8.17 27.45
C TYR A 8 38.10 8.58 26.14
N ASN A 9 39.01 9.57 26.21
CA ASN A 9 39.51 10.29 25.04
C ASN A 9 38.35 10.83 24.18
N GLU A 10 38.30 10.49 22.90
CA GLU A 10 37.23 10.86 21.96
C GLU A 10 36.09 9.81 21.90
N ILE A 11 36.24 8.70 22.61
CA ILE A 11 35.27 7.60 22.58
C ILE A 11 34.20 7.82 23.64
N LYS A 12 32.95 7.82 23.20
CA LYS A 12 31.76 7.89 24.06
C LYS A 12 31.21 6.50 24.33
N PHE A 13 30.70 6.33 25.54
CA PHE A 13 30.03 5.12 25.99
C PHE A 13 28.68 5.47 26.57
N LYS A 14 27.66 4.70 26.23
CA LYS A 14 26.29 4.86 26.71
C LYS A 14 25.91 3.67 27.59
N THR A 15 25.42 3.94 28.79
CA THR A 15 24.71 2.93 29.58
C THR A 15 23.23 2.94 29.19
N THR A 16 22.71 1.80 28.75
CA THR A 16 21.32 1.63 28.31
C THR A 16 20.78 0.27 28.76
N THR A 17 19.50 0.03 28.52
CA THR A 17 18.85 -1.25 28.80
C THR A 17 18.59 -2.01 27.50
N TYR A 18 18.77 -3.32 27.52
CA TYR A 18 18.46 -4.25 26.45
C TYR A 18 17.77 -5.47 27.05
N ASN A 19 16.56 -5.84 26.62
CA ASN A 19 15.79 -6.96 27.18
C ASN A 19 15.78 -7.01 28.73
N GLY A 20 15.58 -5.86 29.38
CA GLY A 20 15.54 -5.75 30.84
C GLY A 20 16.91 -5.71 31.54
N ILE A 21 18.02 -5.93 30.84
CA ILE A 21 19.38 -5.89 31.43
C ILE A 21 20.11 -4.60 31.10
N THR A 22 20.92 -4.12 32.05
CA THR A 22 21.76 -2.92 31.85
C THR A 22 23.03 -3.30 31.08
N ILE A 23 23.28 -2.63 29.97
CA ILE A 23 24.45 -2.82 29.11
C ILE A 23 25.22 -1.51 28.92
N VAL A 24 26.52 -1.64 28.68
CA VAL A 24 27.39 -0.52 28.30
C VAL A 24 27.75 -0.67 26.83
N VAL A 25 27.44 0.35 26.04
CA VAL A 25 27.58 0.36 24.58
C VAL A 25 28.63 1.40 24.19
N ARG A 26 29.58 1.02 23.35
CA ARG A 26 30.54 1.94 22.74
C ARG A 26 29.88 2.65 21.57
N SER A 27 29.90 3.97 21.56
CA SER A 27 29.13 4.77 20.58
C SER A 27 29.71 4.77 19.17
N THR A 28 30.96 4.35 18.97
CA THR A 28 31.62 4.37 17.65
C THR A 28 31.14 3.26 16.72
N ASP A 29 30.76 2.11 17.28
CA ASP A 29 30.39 0.90 16.54
C ASP A 29 29.20 0.15 17.14
N GLU A 30 28.63 0.69 18.22
CA GLU A 30 27.54 0.10 18.99
C GLU A 30 27.90 -1.24 19.66
N TRP A 31 29.19 -1.58 19.79
CA TRP A 31 29.59 -2.82 20.46
C TRP A 31 29.35 -2.76 21.96
N VAL A 32 28.95 -3.91 22.50
CA VAL A 32 28.54 -4.04 23.90
C VAL A 32 29.69 -4.57 24.74
N ASN A 33 29.97 -3.94 25.88
CA ASN A 33 30.91 -4.48 26.86
C ASN A 33 30.28 -5.71 27.55
N ALA A 34 30.55 -6.89 27.01
CA ALA A 34 30.06 -8.15 27.51
C ALA A 34 30.62 -8.48 28.89
N SER A 35 31.88 -8.13 29.18
CA SER A 35 32.46 -8.39 30.50
C SER A 35 31.64 -7.73 31.61
N LYS A 36 31.28 -6.45 31.43
CA LYS A 36 30.50 -5.71 32.42
C LYS A 36 29.07 -6.22 32.53
N MET A 37 28.47 -6.61 31.40
CA MET A 37 27.16 -7.23 31.36
C MET A 37 27.13 -8.54 32.16
N VAL A 38 28.08 -9.45 31.93
CA VAL A 38 28.14 -10.75 32.63
C VAL A 38 28.37 -10.57 34.13
N ILE A 39 29.28 -9.67 34.53
CA ILE A 39 29.50 -9.32 35.95
C ILE A 39 28.19 -8.86 36.60
N THR A 40 27.42 -8.03 35.90
CA THR A 40 26.14 -7.51 36.42
C THR A 40 25.08 -8.62 36.54
N LEU A 41 25.01 -9.51 35.55
CA LEU A 41 24.03 -10.61 35.52
C LEU A 41 24.33 -11.71 36.54
N THR A 42 25.61 -12.10 36.65
CA THR A 42 26.04 -13.19 37.54
C THR A 42 26.23 -12.74 38.99
N LYS A 43 26.31 -11.42 39.23
CA LYS A 43 26.67 -10.82 40.53
C LYS A 43 28.03 -11.31 41.05
N ASN A 44 28.94 -11.65 40.14
CA ASN A 44 30.32 -12.05 40.43
C ASN A 44 31.30 -10.89 40.17
N ASP A 45 32.51 -11.00 40.70
CA ASP A 45 33.56 -10.00 40.47
C ASP A 45 34.26 -10.14 39.10
N GLU A 46 34.11 -11.29 38.45
CA GLU A 46 34.73 -11.61 37.17
C GLU A 46 33.71 -12.10 36.14
N SER A 47 33.93 -11.76 34.87
CA SER A 47 33.02 -12.16 33.79
C SER A 47 33.20 -13.60 33.35
N ARG A 48 34.39 -14.18 33.52
CA ARG A 48 34.74 -15.54 33.04
C ARG A 48 34.43 -15.78 31.56
N LEU A 49 34.34 -14.71 30.74
CA LEU A 49 34.03 -14.81 29.32
C LEU A 49 35.05 -15.62 28.53
N VAL A 50 36.30 -15.65 29.00
CA VAL A 50 37.34 -16.50 28.44
C VAL A 50 36.95 -17.97 28.47
N ASP A 51 36.28 -18.42 29.54
CA ASP A 51 35.81 -19.80 29.67
C ASP A 51 34.71 -20.10 28.64
N LEU A 52 33.76 -19.16 28.46
CA LEU A 52 32.75 -19.25 27.41
C LEU A 52 33.41 -19.34 26.04
N PHE A 53 34.36 -18.46 25.73
CA PHE A 53 34.96 -18.36 24.41
C PHE A 53 35.81 -19.58 24.03
N LYS A 54 36.32 -20.31 25.03
CA LYS A 54 37.00 -21.60 24.83
C LYS A 54 36.04 -22.79 24.70
N SER A 55 34.77 -22.63 25.04
CA SER A 55 33.80 -23.73 25.02
C SER A 55 33.47 -24.17 23.59
N VAL A 56 33.26 -25.48 23.42
CA VAL A 56 32.87 -26.08 22.13
C VAL A 56 31.55 -25.48 21.62
N ASN A 57 30.61 -25.20 22.53
CA ASN A 57 29.30 -24.64 22.17
C ASN A 57 29.42 -23.21 21.63
N TRP A 58 30.25 -22.37 22.26
CA TRP A 58 30.54 -21.04 21.74
C TRP A 58 31.20 -21.10 20.37
N ILE A 59 32.22 -21.94 20.19
CA ILE A 59 32.92 -22.06 18.90
C ILE A 59 31.94 -22.43 17.78
N LYS A 60 31.04 -23.39 18.04
CA LYS A 60 29.98 -23.79 17.09
C LYS A 60 29.04 -22.62 16.78
N TYR A 61 28.50 -21.97 17.81
CA TYR A 61 27.60 -20.83 17.67
C TYR A 61 28.24 -19.66 16.91
N TYR A 62 29.46 -19.28 17.30
CA TYR A 62 30.21 -18.18 16.71
C TYR A 62 30.56 -18.44 15.25
N ASN A 63 31.00 -19.66 14.90
CA ASN A 63 31.28 -20.02 13.52
C ASN A 63 30.02 -19.98 12.64
N TYR A 64 28.88 -20.47 13.15
CA TYR A 64 27.60 -20.35 12.47
C TYR A 64 27.23 -18.87 12.28
N PHE A 65 27.30 -18.07 13.34
CA PHE A 65 27.04 -16.63 13.29
C PHE A 65 27.90 -15.92 12.24
N LYS A 66 29.21 -16.19 12.24
CA LYS A 66 30.17 -15.62 11.27
C LYS A 66 29.79 -15.97 9.83
N GLN A 67 29.44 -17.21 9.55
CA GLN A 67 28.98 -17.63 8.22
C GLN A 67 27.71 -16.89 7.80
N GLN A 68 26.74 -16.68 8.71
CA GLN A 68 25.52 -15.93 8.39
C GLN A 68 25.82 -14.45 8.09
N GLN A 69 26.73 -13.81 8.83
CA GLN A 69 27.11 -12.42 8.53
C GLN A 69 27.84 -12.31 7.19
N GLN A 70 28.71 -13.27 6.84
CA GLN A 70 29.40 -13.29 5.54
C GLN A 70 28.45 -13.42 4.35
N LYS A 71 27.34 -14.16 4.49
CA LYS A 71 26.31 -14.24 3.44
C LYS A 71 25.61 -12.90 3.19
N LEU A 72 25.41 -12.11 4.24
CA LEU A 72 24.77 -10.80 4.15
C LEU A 72 25.73 -9.74 3.60
N THR A 73 27.03 -9.89 3.83
CA THR A 73 28.04 -8.93 3.37
C THR A 73 29.32 -9.66 2.96
N PRO A 74 29.45 -10.04 1.68
CA PRO A 74 30.56 -10.86 1.19
C PRO A 74 31.96 -10.25 1.38
N GLU A 75 32.04 -8.92 1.47
CA GLU A 75 33.30 -8.19 1.66
C GLU A 75 33.90 -8.38 3.08
N ILE A 76 33.12 -8.89 4.04
CA ILE A 76 33.51 -9.06 5.46
C ILE A 76 34.15 -10.44 5.69
N SER A 77 35.14 -10.81 4.87
CA SER A 77 35.74 -12.16 4.94
C SER A 77 36.59 -12.39 6.20
N ARG A 78 37.09 -11.33 6.86
CA ARG A 78 38.10 -11.41 7.95
C ARG A 78 37.72 -10.75 9.28
N VAL A 79 36.48 -10.32 9.49
CA VAL A 79 36.13 -9.59 10.72
C VAL A 79 35.91 -10.55 11.90
N THR A 80 36.54 -10.23 13.03
CA THR A 80 36.21 -10.77 14.36
C THR A 80 35.04 -9.98 14.92
N PHE A 81 34.04 -10.65 15.50
CA PHE A 81 32.84 -10.00 16.05
C PHE A 81 32.92 -9.80 17.57
N TYR A 82 34.12 -9.92 18.12
CA TYR A 82 34.44 -9.52 19.47
C TYR A 82 35.92 -9.14 19.56
N GLU A 83 36.26 -8.33 20.55
CA GLU A 83 37.63 -7.90 20.84
C GLU A 83 37.82 -7.72 22.35
N GLU A 84 39.04 -7.86 22.83
CA GLU A 84 39.41 -7.52 24.21
C GLU A 84 40.03 -6.13 24.24
N ASN A 85 39.51 -5.26 25.11
CA ASN A 85 40.11 -3.96 25.32
C ASN A 85 40.56 -3.80 26.77
N ASN A 86 41.87 -3.92 26.99
CA ASN A 86 42.52 -3.73 28.29
C ASN A 86 43.06 -2.31 28.51
N SER A 87 43.10 -1.48 27.46
CA SER A 87 43.60 -0.11 27.51
C SER A 87 42.58 0.88 28.08
N TYR A 88 41.30 0.52 28.10
CA TYR A 88 40.27 1.35 28.72
C TYR A 88 40.37 1.37 30.26
N PRO A 89 39.80 2.39 30.92
CA PRO A 89 39.73 2.45 32.38
C PRO A 89 39.04 1.22 32.98
N LYS A 90 39.32 0.89 34.26
CA LYS A 90 38.82 -0.33 34.94
C LYS A 90 37.30 -0.54 34.81
N ASN A 91 36.51 0.53 34.77
CA ASN A 91 35.05 0.49 34.65
C ASN A 91 34.53 0.33 33.19
N LEU A 92 35.42 0.34 32.19
CA LEU A 92 35.12 0.23 30.77
C LEU A 92 35.96 -0.85 30.05
N ARG A 93 37.04 -1.36 30.64
CA ARG A 93 37.81 -2.46 30.05
C ARG A 93 37.04 -3.79 30.00
N GLY A 94 37.49 -4.69 29.14
CA GLY A 94 36.95 -6.04 28.99
C GLY A 94 36.63 -6.40 27.54
N TYR A 95 35.81 -7.44 27.36
CA TYR A 95 35.41 -7.89 26.03
C TYR A 95 34.28 -7.04 25.48
N TYR A 96 34.49 -6.48 24.29
CA TYR A 96 33.47 -5.83 23.48
C TYR A 96 33.01 -6.82 22.42
N VAL A 97 31.70 -6.97 22.29
CA VAL A 97 31.08 -7.94 21.37
C VAL A 97 30.07 -7.24 20.48
N HIS A 98 29.92 -7.78 19.27
CA HIS A 98 28.87 -7.36 18.35
C HIS A 98 27.47 -7.54 18.99
N PRO A 99 26.53 -6.59 18.84
CA PRO A 99 25.21 -6.63 19.50
C PRO A 99 24.44 -7.94 19.32
N LYS A 100 24.51 -8.56 18.14
CA LYS A 100 23.83 -9.84 17.85
C LYS A 100 24.34 -11.03 18.67
N LEU A 101 25.53 -10.94 19.29
CA LEU A 101 26.08 -11.99 20.16
C LEU A 101 25.63 -11.85 21.62
N VAL A 102 25.08 -10.68 21.99
CA VAL A 102 24.70 -10.33 23.37
C VAL A 102 23.73 -11.35 23.96
N ASN A 103 22.69 -11.73 23.21
CA ASN A 103 21.68 -12.67 23.71
C ASN A 103 22.27 -14.01 24.13
N TYR A 104 23.15 -14.59 23.31
CA TYR A 104 23.76 -15.88 23.63
C TYR A 104 24.61 -15.80 24.90
N ILE A 105 25.42 -14.74 25.02
CA ILE A 105 26.27 -14.50 26.18
C ILE A 105 25.43 -14.27 27.44
N ALA A 106 24.34 -13.50 27.33
CA ALA A 106 23.45 -13.22 28.44
C ALA A 106 22.71 -14.48 28.94
N ILE A 107 22.26 -15.36 28.02
CA ILE A 107 21.69 -16.68 28.35
C ILE A 107 22.70 -17.56 29.08
N TRP A 108 23.94 -17.61 28.58
CA TRP A 108 25.00 -18.36 29.24
C TRP A 108 25.31 -17.83 30.64
N ALA A 109 25.30 -16.51 30.82
CA ALA A 109 25.58 -15.87 32.09
C ALA A 109 24.43 -15.98 33.10
N SER A 110 23.18 -16.01 32.64
CA SER A 110 22.00 -16.05 33.51
C SER A 110 20.88 -16.90 32.89
N PRO A 111 20.55 -18.06 33.49
CA PRO A 111 19.37 -18.83 33.11
C PRO A 111 18.05 -18.05 33.30
N GLN A 112 17.99 -17.13 34.26
CA GLN A 112 16.80 -16.28 34.48
C GLN A 112 16.55 -15.37 33.27
N TYR A 113 17.61 -14.78 32.71
CA TYR A 113 17.51 -13.99 31.49
C TYR A 113 16.91 -14.79 30.33
N ALA A 114 17.22 -16.09 30.22
CA ALA A 114 16.63 -16.95 29.20
C ALA A 114 15.10 -17.10 29.38
N SER A 115 14.63 -17.21 30.62
CA SER A 115 13.19 -17.23 30.93
C SER A 115 12.52 -15.91 30.60
N ASP A 116 13.10 -14.79 31.05
CA ASP A 116 12.55 -13.44 30.84
C ASP A 116 12.44 -13.12 29.34
N VAL A 117 13.46 -13.45 28.54
CA VAL A 117 13.43 -13.27 27.09
C VAL A 117 12.38 -14.17 26.44
N GLY A 118 12.18 -15.39 26.94
CA GLY A 118 11.11 -16.28 26.51
C GLY A 118 9.73 -15.64 26.68
N GLU A 119 9.45 -15.08 27.85
CA GLU A 119 8.19 -14.38 28.12
C GLU A 119 7.98 -13.14 27.25
N ILE A 120 9.06 -12.38 26.99
CA ILE A 120 9.03 -11.24 26.07
C ILE A 120 8.67 -11.71 24.65
N MET A 121 9.30 -12.78 24.16
CA MET A 121 9.03 -13.33 22.83
C MET A 121 7.61 -13.88 22.71
N ASP A 122 7.11 -14.58 23.73
CA ASP A 122 5.74 -15.07 23.77
C ASP A 122 4.72 -13.93 23.77
N SER A 123 5.00 -12.86 24.51
CA SER A 123 4.15 -11.67 24.55
C SER A 123 4.11 -10.96 23.20
N ILE A 124 5.26 -10.82 22.52
CA ILE A 124 5.33 -10.27 21.16
C ILE A 124 4.54 -11.13 20.19
N ASN A 125 4.68 -12.46 20.26
CA ASN A 125 3.98 -13.38 19.37
C ASN A 125 2.45 -13.30 19.55
N LYS A 126 1.98 -13.31 20.81
CA LYS A 126 0.55 -13.14 21.14
C LYS A 126 0.00 -11.81 20.63
N ASN A 127 0.73 -10.71 20.84
CA ASN A 127 0.31 -9.38 20.41
C ASN A 127 0.28 -9.24 18.88
N SER A 128 1.31 -9.76 18.20
CA SER A 128 1.38 -9.78 16.73
C SER A 128 0.20 -10.53 16.11
N LEU A 129 -0.11 -11.71 16.65
CA LEU A 129 -1.26 -12.51 16.20
C LEU A 129 -2.59 -11.79 16.46
N ALA A 130 -2.78 -11.21 17.64
CA ALA A 130 -4.01 -10.48 17.97
C ALA A 130 -4.21 -9.24 17.07
N GLN A 131 -3.13 -8.51 16.78
CA GLN A 131 -3.16 -7.37 15.85
C GLN A 131 -3.52 -7.82 14.43
N HIS A 132 -2.94 -8.93 13.95
CA HIS A 132 -3.25 -9.47 12.64
C HIS A 132 -4.72 -9.89 12.53
N ILE A 133 -5.25 -10.66 13.48
CA ILE A 133 -6.67 -11.05 13.52
C ILE A 133 -7.59 -9.81 13.55
N THR A 134 -7.23 -8.80 14.33
CA THR A 134 -8.02 -7.56 14.43
C THR A 134 -8.03 -6.81 13.10
N PHE A 135 -6.87 -6.71 12.45
CA PHE A 135 -6.74 -6.11 11.13
C PHE A 135 -7.59 -6.84 10.08
N GLU A 136 -7.50 -8.17 10.00
CA GLU A 136 -8.29 -8.98 9.08
C GLU A 136 -9.80 -8.84 9.34
N LYS A 137 -10.22 -8.83 10.61
CA LYS A 137 -11.63 -8.63 10.97
C LYS A 137 -12.15 -7.26 10.53
N ASN A 138 -11.36 -6.22 10.68
CA ASN A 138 -11.73 -4.87 10.26
C ASN A 138 -11.76 -4.73 8.74
N ALA A 139 -10.80 -5.34 8.04
CA ALA A 139 -10.80 -5.41 6.58
C ALA A 139 -12.06 -6.12 6.07
N ARG A 140 -12.41 -7.27 6.66
CA ARG A 140 -13.60 -8.02 6.29
C ARG A 140 -14.90 -7.24 6.51
N ARG A 141 -15.06 -6.59 7.67
CA ARG A 141 -16.23 -5.70 7.92
C ARG A 141 -16.35 -4.58 6.89
N THR A 142 -15.22 -4.05 6.44
CA THR A 142 -15.22 -2.99 5.42
C THR A 142 -15.69 -3.53 4.07
N ILE A 143 -15.25 -4.73 3.69
CA ILE A 143 -15.70 -5.42 2.48
C ILE A 143 -17.19 -5.73 2.56
N ASP A 144 -17.66 -6.26 3.69
CA ASP A 144 -19.08 -6.60 3.89
C ASP A 144 -19.96 -5.35 3.74
N ARG A 145 -19.57 -4.22 4.34
CA ARG A 145 -20.27 -2.94 4.19
C ARG A 145 -20.28 -2.42 2.76
N LEU A 146 -19.16 -2.51 2.05
CA LEU A 146 -19.09 -2.10 0.65
C LEU A 146 -19.97 -2.98 -0.24
N ASN A 147 -20.04 -4.29 0.04
CA ASN A 147 -20.93 -5.20 -0.67
C ASN A 147 -22.40 -4.88 -0.41
N GLU A 148 -22.78 -4.53 0.83
CA GLU A 148 -24.13 -4.05 1.15
C GLU A 148 -24.47 -2.76 0.38
N GLU A 149 -23.57 -1.76 0.41
CA GLU A 149 -23.75 -0.50 -0.32
C GLU A 149 -23.87 -0.72 -1.85
N VAL A 150 -23.11 -1.66 -2.42
CA VAL A 150 -23.21 -2.03 -3.85
C VAL A 150 -24.53 -2.72 -4.17
N MET A 151 -25.00 -3.65 -3.31
CA MET A 151 -26.29 -4.32 -3.51
C MET A 151 -27.44 -3.31 -3.47
N GLU A 152 -27.42 -2.36 -2.53
CA GLU A 152 -28.42 -1.29 -2.46
C GLU A 152 -28.43 -0.46 -3.76
N GLN A 153 -27.26 -0.06 -4.27
CA GLN A 153 -27.17 0.70 -5.52
C GLN A 153 -27.68 -0.10 -6.73
N MET A 154 -27.40 -1.41 -6.80
CA MET A 154 -27.94 -2.27 -7.85
C MET A 154 -29.47 -2.29 -7.82
N THR A 155 -30.08 -2.47 -6.64
CA THR A 155 -31.55 -2.47 -6.54
C THR A 155 -32.19 -1.14 -6.95
N ILE A 156 -31.54 -0.01 -6.63
CA ILE A 156 -32.01 1.31 -7.06
C ILE A 156 -31.91 1.43 -8.59
N ALA A 157 -30.80 0.97 -9.18
CA ALA A 157 -30.59 1.00 -10.63
C ALA A 157 -31.61 0.12 -11.37
N ASP A 158 -31.92 -1.07 -10.86
CA ASP A 158 -32.92 -1.97 -11.44
C ASP A 158 -34.32 -1.31 -11.43
N ASN A 159 -34.74 -0.76 -10.28
CA ASN A 159 -36.02 -0.04 -10.19
C ASN A 159 -36.10 1.15 -11.16
N LEU A 160 -35.00 1.91 -11.30
CA LEU A 160 -34.94 3.04 -12.23
C LEU A 160 -35.02 2.57 -13.70
N ALA A 161 -34.40 1.44 -14.03
CA ALA A 161 -34.48 0.86 -15.37
C ALA A 161 -35.93 0.47 -15.73
N ASP A 162 -36.64 -0.16 -14.80
CA ASP A 162 -38.06 -0.50 -14.95
C ASP A 162 -38.94 0.75 -15.16
N ASP A 163 -38.71 1.81 -14.39
CA ASP A 163 -39.42 3.09 -14.55
C ASP A 163 -39.18 3.71 -15.93
N ILE A 164 -37.94 3.65 -16.44
CA ILE A 164 -37.59 4.15 -17.78
C ILE A 164 -38.31 3.34 -18.86
N GLU A 165 -38.34 2.01 -18.75
CA GLU A 165 -39.07 1.17 -19.72
C GLU A 165 -40.57 1.51 -19.79
N GLN A 166 -41.18 1.86 -18.67
CA GLN A 166 -42.60 2.27 -18.63
C GLN A 166 -42.85 3.65 -19.26
N LEU A 167 -41.85 4.53 -19.25
CA LEU A 167 -41.93 5.87 -19.84
C LEU A 167 -41.71 5.88 -21.36
N VAL A 168 -41.20 4.79 -21.96
CA VAL A 168 -41.08 4.68 -23.42
C VAL A 168 -42.48 4.58 -24.04
N PRO A 169 -42.91 5.52 -24.90
CA PRO A 169 -44.21 5.44 -25.53
C PRO A 169 -44.29 4.18 -26.39
N ARG A 170 -45.19 3.25 -26.07
CA ARG A 170 -45.48 2.11 -26.94
C ARG A 170 -46.09 2.63 -28.23
N THR A 171 -45.29 2.70 -29.30
CA THR A 171 -45.77 3.02 -30.64
C THR A 171 -46.71 1.91 -31.12
N VAL A 172 -48.01 2.20 -31.11
CA VAL A 172 -49.03 1.38 -31.76
C VAL A 172 -49.06 1.77 -33.23
N TYR A 173 -48.62 0.86 -34.11
CA TYR A 173 -48.78 1.03 -35.55
C TYR A 173 -50.26 0.84 -35.89
N PHE A 174 -50.89 1.87 -36.44
CA PHE A 174 -52.21 1.73 -37.08
C PHE A 174 -51.99 1.37 -38.55
N ASP A 175 -52.56 0.23 -38.93
CA ASP A 175 -52.50 -0.37 -40.27
C ASP A 175 -52.96 0.59 -41.38
N ASN A 176 -52.13 0.67 -42.42
CA ASN A 176 -52.50 0.84 -43.84
C ASN A 176 -53.35 2.07 -44.23
N LEU A 177 -52.70 3.15 -44.70
CA LEU A 177 -53.20 3.93 -45.86
C LEU A 177 -52.08 4.79 -46.52
N PRO A 178 -51.80 4.66 -47.85
CA PRO A 178 -50.66 5.29 -48.54
C PRO A 178 -51.09 6.21 -49.71
N VAL A 179 -51.05 7.55 -49.57
CA VAL A 179 -51.20 8.49 -50.73
C VAL A 179 -50.43 9.83 -50.55
N ALA A 180 -50.08 10.26 -49.34
CA ALA A 180 -49.48 11.60 -49.11
C ALA A 180 -47.93 11.69 -49.21
N VAL A 181 -47.24 10.56 -49.40
CA VAL A 181 -45.78 10.47 -49.17
C VAL A 181 -44.96 10.74 -50.44
N THR A 182 -45.46 10.38 -51.63
CA THR A 182 -44.69 10.50 -52.89
C THR A 182 -44.46 11.96 -53.28
N SER A 183 -45.53 12.74 -53.42
CA SER A 183 -45.42 14.16 -53.82
C SER A 183 -44.72 15.02 -52.76
N TYR A 184 -44.85 14.68 -51.46
CA TYR A 184 -44.14 15.39 -50.40
C TYR A 184 -42.64 15.09 -50.42
N HIS A 185 -42.23 13.85 -50.69
CA HIS A 185 -40.81 13.49 -50.78
C HIS A 185 -40.11 14.14 -51.97
N GLU A 186 -40.76 14.17 -53.14
CA GLU A 186 -40.19 14.77 -54.36
C GLU A 186 -39.98 16.27 -54.19
N ILE A 187 -40.98 16.98 -53.64
CA ILE A 187 -40.86 18.41 -53.30
C ILE A 187 -39.77 18.65 -52.24
N GLN A 188 -39.64 17.77 -51.24
CA GLN A 188 -38.57 17.86 -50.24
C GLN A 188 -37.18 17.71 -50.87
N GLN A 189 -36.98 16.74 -51.76
CA GLN A 189 -35.69 16.55 -52.44
C GLN A 189 -35.36 17.72 -53.36
N ALA A 190 -36.33 18.24 -54.11
CA ALA A 190 -36.15 19.41 -54.97
C ALA A 190 -35.74 20.65 -54.15
N LEU A 191 -36.33 20.84 -52.97
CA LEU A 191 -35.96 21.96 -52.09
C LEU A 191 -34.59 21.78 -51.44
N ILE A 192 -34.22 20.57 -51.02
CA ILE A 192 -32.89 20.29 -50.46
C ILE A 192 -31.80 20.47 -51.52
N ALA A 193 -32.07 20.05 -52.76
CA ALA A 193 -31.12 20.15 -53.86
C ALA A 193 -30.85 21.59 -54.31
N ASN A 194 -31.86 22.47 -54.22
CA ASN A 194 -31.74 23.86 -54.68
C ASN A 194 -31.40 24.85 -53.56
N PHE A 195 -31.56 24.47 -52.29
CA PHE A 195 -31.35 25.36 -51.16
C PHE A 195 -30.62 24.67 -50.00
N GLU A 196 -29.33 24.97 -49.83
CA GLU A 196 -28.45 24.37 -48.81
C GLU A 196 -28.88 24.65 -47.35
N GLN A 197 -29.77 25.63 -47.13
CA GLN A 197 -30.15 26.12 -45.81
C GLN A 197 -31.58 25.73 -45.38
N VAL A 198 -32.21 24.77 -46.06
CA VAL A 198 -33.55 24.27 -45.70
C VAL A 198 -33.47 23.17 -44.64
N THR A 199 -34.27 23.30 -43.59
CA THR A 199 -34.46 22.22 -42.60
C THR A 199 -35.93 21.85 -42.44
N PHE A 200 -36.24 20.56 -42.32
CA PHE A 200 -37.60 20.03 -42.20
C PHE A 200 -37.86 19.46 -40.80
N ARG A 201 -38.97 19.86 -40.17
CA ARG A 201 -39.47 19.29 -38.90
C ARG A 201 -41.00 19.27 -38.89
N TYR A 202 -41.60 18.13 -38.54
CA TYR A 202 -43.05 17.96 -38.36
C TYR A 202 -43.91 18.63 -39.45
N ASN A 203 -43.79 18.18 -40.70
CA ASN A 203 -44.53 18.68 -41.87
C ASN A 203 -44.38 20.20 -42.14
N LYS A 204 -43.33 20.82 -41.62
CA LYS A 204 -42.96 22.22 -41.84
C LYS A 204 -41.50 22.32 -42.27
N PHE A 205 -41.17 23.34 -43.06
CA PHE A 205 -39.80 23.68 -43.40
C PHE A 205 -39.45 25.10 -42.97
N THR A 206 -38.19 25.32 -42.59
CA THR A 206 -37.67 26.62 -42.14
C THR A 206 -36.46 26.99 -42.98
N LEU A 207 -36.45 28.25 -43.44
CA LEU A 207 -35.36 28.88 -44.19
C LEU A 207 -34.71 29.95 -43.31
N ASN A 208 -33.39 29.91 -43.17
CA ASN A 208 -32.68 30.87 -42.36
C ASN A 208 -32.42 32.15 -43.18
N ASN A 209 -33.41 33.05 -43.12
CA ASN A 209 -33.51 34.42 -43.60
C ASN A 209 -32.32 35.00 -44.43
N GLN A 210 -32.52 35.11 -45.75
CA GLN A 210 -31.91 36.15 -46.60
C GLN A 210 -32.98 36.68 -47.56
N GLU A 211 -33.17 38.01 -47.59
CA GLU A 211 -34.12 38.66 -48.50
C GLU A 211 -33.82 38.30 -49.96
N GLY A 212 -34.85 37.83 -50.68
CA GLY A 212 -34.78 37.50 -52.10
C GLY A 212 -35.03 36.01 -52.45
N LEU A 213 -34.90 35.09 -51.49
CA LEU A 213 -34.98 33.64 -51.76
C LEU A 213 -36.42 33.06 -51.82
N ILE A 214 -37.44 33.82 -51.42
CA ILE A 214 -38.82 33.33 -51.32
C ILE A 214 -39.44 33.10 -52.70
N GLU A 215 -39.19 34.01 -53.65
CA GLU A 215 -39.73 33.91 -55.01
C GLU A 215 -39.17 32.67 -55.73
N ASP A 216 -37.88 32.40 -55.55
CA ASP A 216 -37.19 31.25 -56.14
C ASP A 216 -37.71 29.92 -55.57
N VAL A 217 -37.96 29.86 -54.27
CA VAL A 217 -38.57 28.68 -53.62
C VAL A 217 -39.97 28.42 -54.13
N ILE A 218 -40.78 29.47 -54.31
CA ILE A 218 -42.15 29.34 -54.82
C ILE A 218 -42.15 28.85 -56.26
N ASN A 219 -41.22 29.31 -57.10
CA ASN A 219 -41.12 28.88 -58.48
C ASN A 219 -40.68 27.41 -58.58
N VAL A 220 -39.69 26.98 -57.79
CA VAL A 220 -39.27 25.56 -57.73
C VAL A 220 -40.41 24.64 -57.28
N ILE A 221 -41.20 25.05 -56.30
CA ILE A 221 -42.36 24.27 -55.85
C ILE A 221 -43.44 24.20 -56.94
N ARG A 222 -43.70 25.30 -57.65
CA ARG A 222 -44.69 25.36 -58.71
C ARG A 222 -44.32 24.45 -59.88
N ASP A 223 -43.07 24.54 -60.35
CA ASP A 223 -42.57 23.75 -61.47
C ASP A 223 -42.61 22.25 -61.18
N GLU A 224 -42.31 21.85 -59.94
CA GLU A 224 -42.34 20.44 -59.55
C GLU A 224 -43.78 19.93 -59.36
N ILE A 225 -44.72 20.77 -58.89
CA ILE A 225 -46.14 20.41 -58.82
C ILE A 225 -46.73 20.21 -60.22
N GLU A 226 -46.36 21.07 -61.19
CA GLU A 226 -46.77 20.94 -62.59
C GLU A 226 -46.21 19.64 -63.18
N ARG A 227 -44.95 19.30 -62.89
CA ARG A 227 -44.31 18.03 -63.33
C ARG A 227 -44.94 16.76 -62.72
N ILE A 228 -45.50 16.85 -61.52
CA ILE A 228 -46.17 15.72 -60.83
C ILE A 228 -47.60 15.49 -61.37
N HIS A 229 -48.23 16.52 -61.97
CA HIS A 229 -49.64 16.47 -62.43
C HIS A 229 -49.83 16.36 -63.96
N ASP A 230 -48.74 16.43 -64.74
CA ASP A 230 -48.67 16.01 -66.15
C ASP A 230 -48.42 14.49 -66.28
#